data_AF-A0A7J4T296-F1
#
_entry.id   AF-A0A7J4T296-F1
#
_cell.length_a   1.000
_cell.length_b   1.000
_cell.length_c   1.000
_cell.angle_alpha   90.00
_cell.angle_beta   90.00
_cell.angle_gamma   90.00
#
_symmetry.space_group_name_H-M   'P 1'
#
loop_
_entity.id
_entity.type
_entity.pdbx_description
1 polymer ?
#
loop_
_entity_poly.entity_id
_entity_poly.type
_entity_poly.pdbx_seq_one_letter_code
_entity_poly.pdbx_strand_id
1 'polypeptide(L)' 'VTALFSFLAAWNEFLLALTFNTSNDMYTLPVGLASLISSTGQAWGDFAAASILVSLPVALLFLFFQKFLIEGLSAGGVKG' A
#
# COMPACT_ATOMS: atom_id res chain seq x y z
N VAL A 1 9.30 3.05 -14.49
CA VAL A 1 9.53 3.31 -13.05
C VAL A 1 8.55 4.33 -12.46
N THR A 2 8.29 5.48 -13.11
CA THR A 2 7.41 6.54 -12.57
C THR A 2 6.03 6.03 -12.11
N ALA A 3 5.33 5.21 -12.89
CA ALA A 3 4.02 4.67 -12.49
C ALA A 3 4.06 3.83 -11.20
N LEU A 4 5.11 3.02 -11.01
CA LEU A 4 5.29 2.23 -9.78
C LEU A 4 5.54 3.14 -8.58
N PHE A 5 6.46 4.11 -8.72
CA PHE A 5 6.75 5.05 -7.65
C PHE A 5 5.54 5.93 -7.30
N SER A 6 4.79 6.39 -8.30
CA SER A 6 3.54 7.15 -8.07
C SER A 6 2.48 6.29 -7.38
N PHE A 7 2.33 5.02 -7.76
CA PHE A 7 1.43 4.10 -7.06
C PHE A 7 1.86 3.90 -5.60
N LEU A 8 3.14 3.59 -5.37
CA LEU A 8 3.65 3.37 -4.01
C LEU A 8 3.49 4.62 -3.13
N ALA A 9 3.74 5.80 -3.70
CA ALA A 9 3.54 7.07 -3.00
C ALA A 9 2.06 7.27 -2.62
N ALA A 10 1.14 7.10 -3.56
CA ALA A 10 -0.29 7.25 -3.29
C ALA A 10 -0.83 6.16 -2.34
N TRP A 11 -0.29 4.94 -2.42
CA TRP A 11 -0.72 3.80 -1.60
C TRP A 11 -0.23 3.90 -0.15
N ASN A 12 0.95 4.46 0.08
CA ASN A 12 1.50 4.69 1.43
C ASN A 12 1.03 6.02 2.05
N GLU A 13 0.31 6.84 1.29
CA GLU A 13 -0.12 8.15 1.77
C GLU A 13 -1.21 8.00 2.84
N PHE A 14 -0.80 8.09 4.09
CA PHE A 14 -1.65 7.92 5.27
C PHE A 14 -2.15 9.26 5.84
N LEU A 15 -1.27 10.26 5.92
CA LEU A 15 -1.55 11.51 6.64
C LEU A 15 -2.57 12.37 5.90
N LEU A 16 -2.44 12.49 4.58
CA LEU A 16 -3.40 13.25 3.78
C LEU A 16 -4.77 12.56 3.80
N ALA A 17 -4.80 11.23 3.67
CA ALA A 17 -6.05 10.47 3.72
C ALA A 17 -6.75 10.58 5.08
N LEU A 18 -6.00 10.54 6.19
CA LEU A 18 -6.56 10.72 7.53
C LEU A 18 -7.07 12.15 7.79
N THR A 19 -6.40 13.15 7.23
CA THR A 19 -6.73 14.57 7.47
C THR A 19 -7.93 15.03 6.64
N PHE A 20 -8.04 14.56 5.39
CA PHE A 20 -9.09 15.00 4.47
C PHE A 20 -10.35 14.13 4.50
N ASN A 21 -10.25 12.84 4.80
CA ASN A 21 -11.44 11.99 4.91
C ASN A 21 -12.11 12.18 6.28
N THR A 22 -13.26 12.85 6.24
CA THR A 22 -14.08 13.15 7.43
C THR A 22 -15.22 12.14 7.64
N SER A 23 -15.48 11.24 6.68
CA SER A 23 -16.47 10.16 6.78
C SER A 23 -15.80 8.79 6.74
N ASN A 24 -16.28 7.84 7.57
CA ASN A 24 -15.81 6.46 7.61
C ASN A 24 -15.90 5.76 6.24
N ASP A 25 -16.91 6.10 5.43
CA ASP A 25 -17.11 5.48 4.10
C ASP A 25 -16.05 5.89 3.07
N MET A 26 -15.28 6.95 3.36
CA MET A 26 -14.23 7.45 2.48
C MET A 26 -12.84 7.00 2.91
N TYR A 27 -12.71 6.22 3.98
CA TYR A 27 -11.42 5.77 4.46
C TYR A 27 -10.71 4.90 3.44
N THR A 28 -9.46 5.26 3.17
CA THR A 28 -8.55 4.40 2.41
C THR A 28 -8.22 3.17 3.26
N LEU A 29 -7.87 2.07 2.60
CA LEU A 29 -7.51 0.81 3.27
C LEU A 29 -6.51 0.98 4.45
N PRO A 30 -5.45 1.80 4.35
CA PRO A 30 -4.54 2.08 5.47
C PRO A 30 -5.19 2.84 6.63
N VAL A 31 -6.06 3.82 6.34
CA VAL A 31 -6.76 4.62 7.36
C VAL A 31 -7.83 3.78 8.07
N GLY A 32 -8.56 2.98 7.29
CA GLY A 32 -9.54 2.01 7.82
C GLY A 32 -8.88 0.98 8.74
N LEU A 33 -7.72 0.45 8.36
CA LEU A 33 -6.93 -0.46 9.20
C LEU A 33 -6.53 0.19 10.55
N ALA A 34 -6.11 1.46 10.54
CA ALA A 34 -5.77 2.17 11.77
C ALA A 34 -6.99 2.42 12.67
N SER A 35 -8.19 2.58 12.09
CA SER A 35 -9.43 2.75 12.85
C SER A 35 -9.84 1.49 13.63
N LEU A 36 -9.46 0.29 13.16
CA LEU A 36 -9.73 -0.99 13.84
C LEU A 36 -9.01 -1.13 15.19
N ILE A 37 -7.99 -0.31 15.46
CA ILE A 37 -7.25 -0.31 16.72
C ILE A 37 -8.01 0.49 17.81
N SER A 38 -8.98 1.35 17.45
CA SER A 38 -9.47 2.38 18.37
C SER A 38 -10.81 2.11 19.09
N SER A 39 -11.57 1.05 18.76
CA SER A 39 -12.93 0.91 19.34
C SER A 39 -13.32 -0.49 19.82
N THR A 40 -13.19 -0.76 21.12
CA THR A 40 -14.03 -1.76 21.83
C THR A 40 -13.57 -3.23 21.85
N GLY A 41 -12.28 -3.49 21.68
CA GLY A 41 -11.71 -4.83 21.87
C GLY A 41 -10.81 -5.17 20.71
N GLN A 42 -9.55 -5.41 21.01
CA GLN A 42 -8.51 -5.60 20.00
C GLN A 42 -8.75 -6.92 19.25
N ALA A 43 -9.53 -6.87 18.18
CA ALA A 43 -9.75 -7.97 17.26
C ALA A 43 -8.49 -8.14 16.39
N TRP A 44 -7.44 -8.69 17.00
CA TRP A 44 -6.15 -8.95 16.32
C TRP A 44 -6.31 -9.79 15.05
N GLY A 45 -7.32 -10.67 15.01
CA GLY A 45 -7.67 -11.45 13.83
C GLY A 45 -8.14 -10.57 12.67
N ASP A 46 -9.07 -9.66 12.92
CA ASP A 46 -9.59 -8.74 11.89
C ASP A 46 -8.52 -7.74 11.45
N PHE A 47 -7.68 -7.28 12.38
CA PHE A 47 -6.52 -6.45 12.06
C PHE A 47 -5.51 -7.19 11.16
N ALA A 48 -5.20 -8.45 11.45
CA ALA A 48 -4.31 -9.27 10.65
C ALA A 48 -4.89 -9.54 9.25
N ALA A 49 -6.18 -9.89 9.17
CA ALA A 49 -6.87 -10.11 7.91
C ALA A 49 -6.89 -8.84 7.04
N ALA A 50 -7.22 -7.68 7.63
CA ALA A 50 -7.19 -6.39 6.95
C ALA A 50 -5.78 -6.00 6.50
N SER A 51 -4.74 -6.28 7.32
CA SER A 51 -3.34 -6.04 6.94
C SER A 51 -2.92 -6.87 5.72
N ILE A 52 -3.34 -8.13 5.64
CA ILE A 52 -3.11 -8.98 4.47
C ILE A 52 -3.78 -8.36 3.24
N LEU A 53 -5.04 -7.95 3.36
CA LEU A 53 -5.78 -7.30 2.25
C LEU A 53 -5.12 -5.99 1.79
N VAL A 54 -4.61 -5.18 2.72
CA VAL A 54 -3.89 -3.93 2.40
C VAL A 54 -2.57 -4.21 1.66
N SER A 55 -1.87 -5.29 2.01
CA SER A 55 -0.60 -5.67 1.36
C SER A 55 -0.77 -6.32 -0.01
N LEU A 56 -1.92 -6.95 -0.26
CA LEU A 56 -2.23 -7.72 -1.47
C LEU A 56 -2.05 -6.93 -2.79
N PRO A 57 -2.58 -5.71 -2.96
CA PRO A 57 -2.41 -4.95 -4.20
C PRO A 57 -0.95 -4.52 -4.44
N VAL A 58 -0.18 -4.25 -3.38
CA VAL A 58 1.26 -3.97 -3.50
C VAL A 58 2.00 -5.22 -3.96
N ALA A 59 1.67 -6.38 -3.38
CA ALA A 59 2.25 -7.66 -3.78
C ALA A 59 1.90 -8.02 -5.23
N LEU A 60 0.65 -7.83 -5.67
CA LEU A 60 0.23 -8.08 -7.04
C LEU A 60 0.94 -7.16 -8.04
N LEU A 61 1.05 -5.86 -7.72
CA LEU A 61 1.81 -4.93 -8.54
C LEU A 61 3.28 -5.31 -8.62
N PHE A 62 3.88 -5.70 -7.49
CA PHE A 62 5.25 -6.17 -7.48
C PHE A 62 5.43 -7.40 -8.37
N LEU A 63 4.56 -8.42 -8.26
CA LEU A 63 4.62 -9.62 -9.10
C LEU A 63 4.44 -9.31 -10.59
N PHE A 64 3.62 -8.33 -10.95
CA PHE A 64 3.43 -7.92 -12.34
C PHE A 64 4.65 -7.15 -12.88
N PHE A 65 5.21 -6.26 -12.07
CA PHE A 65 6.32 -5.38 -12.47
C PHE A 65 7.72 -5.95 -12.21
N GLN A 66 7.86 -7.05 -11.46
CA GLN A 66 9.17 -7.64 -11.11
C GLN A 66 10.06 -7.88 -12.34
N LYS A 67 9.50 -8.35 -13.46
CA LYS A 67 10.25 -8.58 -14.70
C LYS A 67 10.82 -7.28 -15.29
N PHE A 68 10.02 -6.21 -15.30
CA PHE A 68 10.42 -4.90 -15.81
C PHE A 68 11.42 -4.19 -14.87
N LEU A 69 11.32 -4.45 -13.56
CA LEU A 69 12.28 -3.94 -12.57
C LEU A 69 13.63 -4.66 -12.69
N ILE A 70 13.63 -5.98 -12.91
CA ILE A 70 14.87 -6.77 -13.10
C ILE A 70 15.56 -6.37 -14.42
N GLU A 71 14.81 -6.25 -15.52
CA GLU A 71 15.34 -5.80 -16.82
C GLU A 71 15.83 -4.34 -16.77
N GLY A 72 15.12 -3.46 -16.06
CA GLY A 72 15.53 -2.06 -15.87
C GLY A 72 16.79 -1.90 -15.01
N LEU A 73 16.96 -2.74 -13.98
CA LEU A 73 18.15 -2.77 -13.14
C LEU A 73 19.37 -3.36 -13.88
N SER A 74 19.16 -4.36 -14.74
CA SER A 74 20.24 -4.86 -15.60
C SER A 74 20.60 -3.88 -16.72
N ALA A 75 19.63 -3.18 -17.32
CA ALA A 75 19.87 -2.21 -18.39
C ALA A 75 20.62 -0.96 -17.92
N GLY A 76 20.43 -0.53 -16.67
CA GLY A 76 21.20 0.55 -16.05
C GLY A 76 22.61 0.14 -15.59
N GLY A 77 22.92 -1.17 -15.57
CA GLY A 77 24.19 -1.73 -15.12
C GLY A 77 25.14 -2.16 -16.23
N VAL A 78 24.79 -2.02 -17.52
CA VAL A 78 25.68 -2.44 -18.61
C VAL A 78 26.61 -1.29 -19.05
N LYS A 79 27.88 -1.43 -18.65
CA LYS A 79 29.10 -0.76 -19.13
C LYS A 79 29.12 0.77 -19.08
N GLY A 80 29.42 1.28 -17.88
CA GLY A 80 30.65 2.05 -17.72
C GLY A 80 31.84 1.11 -17.60
#